data_AF-A0A2C5XK38-F1
#
_entry.id   AF-A0A2C5XK38-F1
#
_cell.length_a   1.000
_cell.length_b   1.000
_cell.length_c   1.000
_cell.angle_alpha   90.00
_cell.angle_beta   90.00
_cell.angle_gamma   90.00
#
_symmetry.space_group_name_H-M   'P 1'
#
loop_
_entity.id
_entity.type
_entity.pdbx_description
1 polymer ?
#
loop_
_entity_poly.entity_id
_entity_poly.type
_entity_poly.pdbx_seq_one_letter_code
_entity_poly.pdbx_strand_id
1 'polypeptide(L)'
;MSIKITQSRVERPRMGQLVTITCLTPPKFRASSASSGHIRQASSPNRIAMSYEQLSSMESGRRDSAGYSDDPAFRNLQHDLKTKLQSLLSGNRKLANDVNVLGTKKDTPRLRERVHNSMDKARDLCRDIGDGVKRLQAWDDLSKQQRYEQTKVSSDFQAALQEFQSLQRTALEKEKASVTAARAAHETESGPSDGQDSSLEQQQQQQLLSQMAPQDEVDFQEALIIEREEEIRNIEQGVGDLNVLFRQVAQIVDEQEVGIRTIADNVENVHDNTRQADVETRQAARYQKAARNKSCCLLLILGVILTIVILAIVLG
;
A
#
# COMPACT_ATOMS: atom_id res chain seq x y z
N MET A 1 43.12 -18.39 12.11
CA MET A 1 42.02 -17.40 12.15
C MET A 1 40.73 -18.19 12.05
N SER A 2 40.21 -18.62 13.20
CA SER A 2 39.20 -19.69 13.29
C SER A 2 37.80 -19.10 13.35
N ILE A 3 36.97 -19.42 12.36
CA ILE A 3 35.56 -19.03 12.29
C ILE A 3 34.76 -20.06 13.10
N LYS A 4 34.25 -19.65 14.27
CA LYS A 4 33.34 -20.46 15.09
C LYS A 4 31.92 -20.37 14.51
N ILE A 5 31.47 -21.46 13.92
CA ILE A 5 30.08 -21.73 13.57
C ILE A 5 29.33 -21.97 14.88
N THR A 6 28.36 -21.12 15.21
CA THR A 6 27.52 -21.28 16.41
C THR A 6 26.16 -21.81 15.96
N GLN A 7 25.90 -23.08 16.29
CA GLN A 7 24.61 -23.73 16.08
C GLN A 7 23.54 -23.12 17.00
N SER A 8 22.39 -22.71 16.43
CA SER A 8 21.20 -22.36 17.20
C SER A 8 20.35 -23.60 17.40
N ARG A 9 20.25 -24.04 18.66
CA ARG A 9 19.53 -25.23 19.12
C ARG A 9 18.05 -24.88 19.33
N VAL A 10 17.18 -25.61 18.65
CA VAL A 10 15.72 -25.56 18.82
C VAL A 10 15.35 -26.24 20.14
N GLU A 11 14.75 -25.49 21.06
CA GLU A 11 14.12 -26.01 22.28
C GLU A 11 12.61 -25.71 22.26
N ARG A 12 11.79 -26.77 22.35
CA ARG A 12 10.33 -26.69 22.48
C ARG A 12 9.95 -26.55 23.96
N PRO A 13 9.04 -25.65 24.34
CA PRO A 13 8.40 -25.72 25.65
C PRO A 13 7.11 -26.56 25.59
N ARG A 14 6.94 -27.40 26.62
CA ARG A 14 5.79 -28.29 26.87
C ARG A 14 4.59 -27.54 27.46
N MET A 15 3.43 -28.15 27.23
CA MET A 15 2.06 -27.83 27.64
C MET A 15 1.81 -27.64 29.15
N GLY A 16 0.80 -26.81 29.44
CA GLY A 16 0.06 -26.64 30.70
C GLY A 16 -0.36 -25.17 30.81
N GLN A 17 -1.61 -24.74 30.91
CA GLN A 17 -2.82 -25.36 31.43
C GLN A 17 -4.03 -24.57 30.91
N LEU A 18 -5.11 -25.28 30.56
CA LEU A 18 -6.39 -24.77 30.10
C LEU A 18 -7.10 -23.97 31.22
N VAL A 19 -7.60 -22.76 30.95
CA VAL A 19 -8.68 -22.15 31.75
C VAL A 19 -9.76 -21.60 30.84
N THR A 20 -10.88 -22.29 30.90
CA THR A 20 -12.17 -22.07 30.23
C THR A 20 -12.80 -20.73 30.63
N ILE A 21 -13.19 -19.93 29.64
CA ILE A 21 -14.02 -18.73 29.82
C ILE A 21 -15.49 -19.18 29.84
N THR A 22 -16.08 -19.23 31.03
CA THR A 22 -17.53 -19.44 31.20
C THR A 22 -18.22 -18.10 31.33
N CYS A 23 -19.10 -17.79 30.37
CA CYS A 23 -20.02 -16.67 30.40
C CYS A 23 -20.99 -16.79 31.59
N LEU A 24 -21.23 -15.69 32.31
CA LEU A 24 -22.33 -15.57 33.26
C LEU A 24 -23.17 -14.33 32.95
N THR A 25 -24.39 -14.65 32.57
CA THR A 25 -25.59 -13.84 32.32
C THR A 25 -26.01 -12.93 33.49
N PRO A 26 -26.75 -11.84 33.22
CA PRO A 26 -27.28 -10.94 34.25
C PRO A 26 -28.61 -11.45 34.86
N PRO A 27 -28.91 -11.18 36.16
CA PRO A 27 -30.27 -11.25 36.69
C PRO A 27 -30.89 -9.84 36.77
N LYS A 28 -31.99 -9.59 36.03
CA LYS A 28 -33.41 -9.74 36.40
C LYS A 28 -34.02 -8.54 37.14
N PHE A 29 -34.88 -7.86 36.38
CA PHE A 29 -35.94 -6.93 36.78
C PHE A 29 -36.75 -7.43 37.99
N ARG A 30 -37.11 -6.51 38.90
CA ARG A 30 -38.26 -6.66 39.78
C ARG A 30 -39.00 -5.32 39.88
N ALA A 31 -40.19 -5.28 39.29
CA ALA A 31 -41.18 -4.24 39.54
C ALA A 31 -41.88 -4.50 40.88
N SER A 32 -42.16 -3.44 41.63
CA SER A 32 -43.17 -3.44 42.70
C SER A 32 -43.87 -2.09 42.73
N SER A 33 -45.19 -2.18 42.84
CA SER A 33 -46.21 -1.17 42.66
C SER A 33 -46.53 -0.33 43.90
N ALA A 34 -47.13 0.84 43.64
CA ALA A 34 -48.14 1.58 44.42
C ALA A 34 -47.71 2.31 45.71
N SER A 35 -47.93 3.64 45.76
CA SER A 35 -49.13 4.23 46.36
C SER A 35 -49.06 5.77 46.38
N SER A 36 -50.23 6.38 46.36
CA SER A 36 -50.54 7.80 46.17
C SER A 36 -50.25 8.66 47.40
N GLY A 37 -49.85 9.92 47.18
CA GLY A 37 -49.69 10.94 48.22
C GLY A 37 -49.50 12.35 47.63
N HIS A 38 -50.61 13.07 47.45
CA HIS A 38 -50.64 14.53 47.31
C HIS A 38 -49.88 15.19 48.47
N ILE A 39 -49.12 16.28 48.24
CA ILE A 39 -49.08 17.53 49.05
C ILE A 39 -48.10 18.56 48.40
N ARG A 40 -48.70 19.70 48.03
CA ARG A 40 -48.25 21.12 48.06
C ARG A 40 -46.93 21.58 47.39
N GLN A 41 -47.17 22.39 46.35
CA GLN A 41 -46.49 23.63 46.00
C GLN A 41 -45.77 24.35 47.18
N ALA A 42 -44.48 24.61 47.01
CA ALA A 42 -43.78 25.74 47.60
C ALA A 42 -42.59 26.16 46.73
N SER A 43 -42.50 27.46 46.50
CA SER A 43 -41.58 28.18 45.62
C SER A 43 -40.27 28.62 46.31
N SER A 44 -39.19 28.68 45.51
CA SER A 44 -37.93 29.44 45.68
C SER A 44 -36.75 28.79 46.46
N PRO A 45 -35.49 29.24 46.26
CA PRO A 45 -34.78 29.46 44.99
C PRO A 45 -33.38 28.79 44.93
N ASN A 46 -32.89 28.60 43.71
CA ASN A 46 -31.50 28.50 43.26
C ASN A 46 -30.47 27.73 44.12
N ARG A 47 -30.30 26.43 43.83
CA ARG A 47 -29.05 25.71 44.07
C ARG A 47 -28.66 25.05 42.75
N ILE A 48 -27.69 25.64 42.04
CA ILE A 48 -27.14 25.06 40.80
C ILE A 48 -26.38 23.79 41.19
N ALA A 49 -27.06 22.65 41.16
CA ALA A 49 -26.41 21.35 41.10
C ALA A 49 -26.03 21.12 39.64
N MET A 50 -24.76 21.35 39.30
CA MET A 50 -24.20 20.98 37.99
C MET A 50 -24.24 19.45 37.87
N SER A 51 -25.28 18.91 37.22
CA SER A 51 -25.29 17.52 36.79
C SER A 51 -24.25 17.32 35.69
N TYR A 52 -23.45 16.27 35.81
CA TYR A 52 -22.38 15.89 34.88
C TYR A 52 -22.85 15.79 33.41
N GLU A 53 -24.14 15.52 33.19
CA GLU A 53 -24.81 15.50 31.88
C GLU A 53 -24.78 16.86 31.16
N GLN A 54 -24.82 17.97 31.89
CA GLN A 54 -24.97 19.31 31.30
C GLN A 54 -23.65 19.89 30.79
N LEU A 55 -22.51 19.44 31.34
CA LEU A 55 -21.17 19.76 30.85
C LEU A 55 -20.91 19.14 29.46
N SER A 56 -21.44 17.94 29.20
CA SER A 56 -21.31 17.29 27.90
C SER A 56 -22.09 18.01 26.79
N SER A 57 -23.18 18.69 27.13
CA SER A 57 -23.96 19.49 26.17
C SER A 57 -23.40 20.90 25.95
N MET A 58 -22.74 21.51 26.95
CA MET A 58 -22.19 22.87 26.84
C MET A 58 -20.78 22.94 26.24
N GLU A 59 -20.08 21.81 26.07
CA GLU A 59 -18.83 21.73 25.30
C GLU A 59 -19.03 21.52 23.79
N SER A 60 -20.29 21.46 23.32
CA SER A 60 -20.63 21.51 21.90
C SER A 60 -20.68 22.95 21.33
N GLY A 61 -20.13 23.92 22.07
CA GLY A 61 -19.99 25.30 21.63
C GLY A 61 -18.93 25.46 20.55
N ARG A 62 -19.38 25.60 19.29
CA ARG A 62 -18.73 26.28 18.16
C ARG A 62 -17.19 26.37 18.26
N ARG A 63 -16.50 25.24 18.12
CA ARG A 63 -15.19 25.24 17.48
C ARG A 63 -15.47 25.14 15.99
N ASP A 64 -14.82 26.00 15.22
CA ASP A 64 -14.81 25.96 13.77
C ASP A 64 -14.81 24.50 13.30
N SER A 65 -15.95 24.07 12.76
CA SER A 65 -16.05 22.81 12.04
C SER A 65 -15.26 23.00 10.75
N ALA A 66 -13.93 23.02 10.87
CA ALA A 66 -13.06 22.62 9.79
C ALA A 66 -13.43 21.16 9.53
N GLY A 67 -14.37 21.00 8.60
CA GLY A 67 -15.13 19.79 8.39
C GLY A 67 -14.19 18.61 8.26
N TYR A 68 -14.33 17.64 9.15
CA TYR A 68 -13.87 16.28 8.88
C TYR A 68 -14.84 15.68 7.85
N SER A 69 -14.83 16.21 6.63
CA SER A 69 -15.54 15.60 5.51
C SER A 69 -14.59 14.57 4.90
N ASP A 70 -14.69 13.35 5.41
CA ASP A 70 -14.28 12.20 4.62
C ASP A 70 -15.15 12.15 3.38
N ASP A 71 -14.70 12.78 2.30
CA ASP A 71 -15.36 12.66 1.00
C ASP A 71 -15.22 11.19 0.54
N PRO A 72 -16.32 10.43 0.44
CA PRO A 72 -16.26 9.04 0.00
C PRO A 72 -15.74 8.90 -1.43
N ALA A 73 -15.93 9.92 -2.29
CA ALA A 73 -15.41 9.90 -3.66
C ALA A 73 -13.89 9.99 -3.69
N PHE A 74 -13.29 10.84 -2.86
CA PHE A 74 -11.83 10.94 -2.70
C PHE A 74 -11.25 9.59 -2.26
N ARG A 75 -11.81 8.98 -1.21
CA ARG A 75 -11.35 7.68 -0.70
C ARG A 75 -11.42 6.57 -1.74
N ASN A 76 -12.52 6.53 -2.52
CA ASN A 76 -12.69 5.54 -3.57
C ASN A 76 -11.64 5.72 -4.69
N LEU A 77 -11.42 6.95 -5.16
CA LEU A 77 -10.40 7.23 -6.17
C LEU A 77 -9.00 6.89 -5.64
N GLN A 78 -8.69 7.30 -4.42
CA GLN A 78 -7.42 7.01 -3.77
C GLN A 78 -7.21 5.49 -3.59
N HIS A 79 -8.25 4.71 -3.33
CA HIS A 79 -8.14 3.25 -3.24
C HIS A 79 -7.94 2.60 -4.62
N ASP A 80 -8.68 3.05 -5.64
CA ASP A 80 -8.50 2.61 -7.02
C ASP A 80 -7.08 2.87 -7.51
N LEU A 81 -6.57 4.09 -7.30
CA LEU A 81 -5.20 4.47 -7.66
C LEU A 81 -4.15 3.60 -6.97
N LYS A 82 -4.29 3.33 -5.67
CA LYS A 82 -3.38 2.43 -4.96
C LYS A 82 -3.41 1.01 -5.55
N THR A 83 -4.59 0.51 -5.91
CA THR A 83 -4.74 -0.83 -6.49
C THR A 83 -4.11 -0.93 -7.88
N LYS A 84 -4.35 0.08 -8.73
CA LYS A 84 -3.71 0.20 -10.05
C LYS A 84 -2.20 0.32 -9.93
N LEU A 85 -1.71 1.11 -8.98
CA LEU A 85 -0.28 1.25 -8.70
C LEU A 85 0.38 -0.06 -8.27
N GLN A 86 -0.26 -0.84 -7.39
CA GLN A 86 0.25 -2.17 -7.03
C GLN A 86 0.26 -3.12 -8.23
N SER A 87 -0.72 -3.01 -9.12
CA SER A 87 -0.78 -3.77 -10.37
C SER A 87 0.35 -3.37 -11.32
N LEU A 88 0.65 -2.07 -11.44
CA LEU A 88 1.77 -1.55 -12.21
C LEU A 88 3.11 -2.04 -11.66
N LEU A 89 3.34 -1.93 -10.35
CA LEU A 89 4.56 -2.41 -9.70
C LEU A 89 4.78 -3.92 -9.91
N SER A 90 3.71 -4.72 -9.78
CA SER A 90 3.78 -6.15 -10.03
C SER A 90 4.02 -6.47 -11.52
N GLY A 91 3.40 -5.69 -12.41
CA GLY A 91 3.62 -5.72 -13.85
C GLY A 91 5.08 -5.41 -14.22
N ASN A 92 5.65 -4.35 -13.67
CA ASN A 92 7.05 -3.94 -13.86
C ASN A 92 8.01 -5.05 -13.45
N ARG A 93 7.81 -5.69 -12.29
CA ARG A 93 8.66 -6.81 -11.84
C ARG A 93 8.60 -7.99 -12.81
N LYS A 94 7.40 -8.33 -13.30
CA LYS A 94 7.23 -9.41 -14.27
C LYS A 94 7.89 -9.05 -15.61
N LEU A 95 7.66 -7.84 -16.08
CA LEU A 95 8.27 -7.31 -17.30
C LEU A 95 9.79 -7.31 -17.20
N ALA A 96 10.36 -6.90 -16.06
CA ALA A 96 11.79 -6.93 -15.80
C ALA A 96 12.37 -8.34 -15.97
N ASN A 97 11.69 -9.35 -15.41
CA ASN A 97 12.11 -10.75 -15.58
C ASN A 97 12.05 -11.18 -17.05
N ASP A 98 10.98 -10.84 -17.76
CA ASP A 98 10.81 -11.21 -19.17
C ASP A 98 11.84 -10.49 -20.07
N VAL A 99 12.06 -9.18 -19.87
CA VAL A 99 13.09 -8.37 -20.56
C VAL A 99 14.51 -8.87 -20.27
N ASN A 100 14.76 -9.41 -19.08
CA ASN A 100 16.06 -10.00 -18.75
C ASN A 100 16.37 -11.25 -19.56
N VAL A 101 15.34 -11.97 -20.02
CA VAL A 101 15.49 -13.18 -20.84
C VAL A 101 15.63 -12.86 -22.34
N LEU A 102 15.21 -11.68 -22.79
CA LEU A 102 15.41 -11.24 -24.19
C LEU A 102 16.89 -11.25 -24.58
N GLY A 103 17.17 -11.74 -25.80
CA GLY A 103 18.53 -11.86 -26.33
C GLY A 103 19.36 -13.00 -25.73
N THR A 104 18.79 -13.82 -24.83
CA THR A 104 19.46 -15.00 -24.28
C THR A 104 19.07 -16.27 -25.05
N LYS A 105 19.71 -17.41 -24.77
CA LYS A 105 19.37 -18.71 -25.36
C LYS A 105 17.93 -19.19 -25.08
N LYS A 106 17.22 -18.54 -24.15
CA LYS A 106 15.82 -18.84 -23.79
C LYS A 106 14.83 -17.86 -24.44
N ASP A 107 15.31 -17.00 -25.32
CA ASP A 107 14.46 -16.10 -26.10
C ASP A 107 13.55 -16.92 -27.02
N THR A 108 12.25 -16.60 -27.00
CA THR A 108 11.21 -17.29 -27.78
C THR A 108 10.20 -16.26 -28.27
N PRO A 109 9.54 -16.49 -29.42
CA PRO A 109 8.50 -15.58 -29.93
C PRO A 109 7.39 -15.30 -28.89
N ARG A 110 6.96 -16.33 -28.15
CA ARG A 110 5.96 -16.20 -27.08
C ARG A 110 6.43 -15.32 -25.90
N LEU A 111 7.72 -15.33 -25.60
CA LEU A 111 8.27 -14.45 -24.56
C LEU A 111 8.20 -12.99 -25.01
N ARG A 112 8.54 -12.72 -26.28
CA ARG A 112 8.50 -11.37 -26.88
C ARG A 112 7.09 -10.82 -26.91
N GLU A 113 6.14 -11.62 -27.39
CA GLU A 113 4.72 -11.28 -27.36
C GLU A 113 4.25 -10.98 -25.91
N ARG A 114 4.74 -11.73 -24.92
CA ARG A 114 4.43 -11.47 -23.50
C ARG A 114 5.07 -10.19 -22.98
N VAL A 115 6.29 -9.86 -23.39
CA VAL A 115 6.96 -8.59 -23.08
C VAL A 115 6.12 -7.45 -23.65
N HIS A 116 5.76 -7.51 -24.93
CA HIS A 116 4.93 -6.53 -25.63
C HIS A 116 3.60 -6.27 -24.90
N ASN A 117 2.82 -7.34 -24.70
CA ASN A 117 1.55 -7.27 -23.98
C ASN A 117 1.69 -6.73 -22.55
N SER A 118 2.81 -7.01 -21.87
CA SER A 118 3.06 -6.49 -20.51
C SER A 118 3.44 -5.01 -20.54
N MET A 119 4.17 -4.55 -21.56
CA MET A 119 4.47 -3.13 -21.79
C MET A 119 3.21 -2.33 -22.12
N ASP A 120 2.34 -2.83 -22.99
CA ASP A 120 1.09 -2.13 -23.34
C ASP A 120 0.19 -1.98 -22.12
N LYS A 121 -0.02 -3.07 -21.35
CA LYS A 121 -0.79 -3.01 -20.10
C LYS A 121 -0.19 -2.04 -19.09
N ALA A 122 1.13 -2.02 -18.95
CA ALA A 122 1.80 -1.07 -18.06
C ALA A 122 1.66 0.38 -18.56
N ARG A 123 1.66 0.61 -19.88
CA ARG A 123 1.41 1.92 -20.49
C ARG A 123 -0.01 2.42 -20.19
N ASP A 124 -1.01 1.55 -20.35
CA ASP A 124 -2.40 1.88 -20.05
C ASP A 124 -2.59 2.19 -18.57
N LEU A 125 -2.02 1.37 -17.67
CA LEU A 125 -2.02 1.65 -16.24
C LEU A 125 -1.34 2.98 -15.90
N CYS A 126 -0.20 3.31 -16.55
CA CYS A 126 0.45 4.60 -16.35
C CYS A 126 -0.47 5.77 -16.74
N ARG A 127 -1.15 5.70 -17.88
CA ARG A 127 -2.10 6.74 -18.32
C ARG A 127 -3.26 6.88 -17.33
N ASP A 128 -3.87 5.76 -16.96
CA ASP A 128 -4.97 5.70 -15.99
C ASP A 128 -4.61 6.28 -14.62
N ILE A 129 -3.45 5.90 -14.09
CA ILE A 129 -2.96 6.42 -12.81
C ILE A 129 -2.62 7.89 -12.96
N GLY A 130 -2.00 8.31 -14.07
CA GLY A 130 -1.69 9.70 -14.37
C GLY A 130 -2.92 10.61 -14.34
N ASP A 131 -3.99 10.21 -15.00
CA ASP A 131 -5.24 10.95 -15.02
C ASP A 131 -5.94 10.93 -13.66
N GLY A 132 -5.90 9.80 -12.95
CA GLY A 132 -6.41 9.72 -11.59
C GLY A 132 -5.63 10.60 -10.61
N VAL A 133 -4.30 10.69 -10.73
CA VAL A 133 -3.46 11.59 -9.93
C VAL A 133 -3.80 13.05 -10.22
N LYS A 134 -3.99 13.46 -11.48
CA LYS A 134 -4.44 14.82 -11.83
C LYS A 134 -5.81 15.13 -11.22
N ARG A 135 -6.75 14.19 -11.29
CA ARG A 135 -8.06 14.34 -10.63
C ARG A 135 -7.90 14.49 -9.12
N LEU A 136 -7.04 13.69 -8.52
CA LEU A 136 -6.72 13.77 -7.09
C LEU A 136 -6.15 15.15 -6.73
N GLN A 137 -5.35 15.78 -7.59
CA GLN A 137 -4.80 17.14 -7.40
C GLN A 137 -5.85 18.24 -7.48
N ALA A 138 -6.88 18.06 -8.30
CA ALA A 138 -7.96 19.04 -8.48
C ALA A 138 -8.97 19.07 -7.31
N TRP A 139 -8.82 18.21 -6.29
CA TRP A 139 -9.69 18.23 -5.11
C TRP A 139 -9.30 19.38 -4.18
N ASP A 140 -10.23 20.32 -3.99
CA ASP A 140 -10.15 21.39 -3.00
C ASP A 140 -10.53 20.88 -1.59
N ASP A 141 -10.14 21.61 -0.55
CA ASP A 141 -10.49 21.34 0.86
C ASP A 141 -10.04 19.98 1.44
N LEU A 142 -8.81 19.56 1.11
CA LEU A 142 -8.21 18.35 1.67
C LEU A 142 -7.79 18.53 3.14
N SER A 143 -8.17 17.57 3.99
CA SER A 143 -7.58 17.43 5.33
C SER A 143 -6.08 17.14 5.24
N LYS A 144 -5.34 17.40 6.32
CA LYS A 144 -3.89 17.09 6.40
C LYS A 144 -3.60 15.61 6.06
N GLN A 145 -4.44 14.69 6.53
CA GLN A 145 -4.28 13.27 6.27
C GLN A 145 -4.51 12.92 4.79
N GLN A 146 -5.58 13.44 4.18
CA GLN A 146 -5.88 13.20 2.76
C GLN A 146 -4.80 13.80 1.85
N ARG A 147 -4.26 14.97 2.21
CA ARG A 147 -3.12 15.59 1.51
C ARG A 147 -1.88 14.70 1.54
N TYR A 148 -1.57 14.08 2.68
CA TYR A 148 -0.46 13.10 2.75
C TYR A 148 -0.70 11.90 1.85
N GLU A 149 -1.90 11.33 1.87
CA GLU A 149 -2.23 10.17 1.04
C GLU A 149 -2.16 10.52 -0.46
N GLN A 150 -2.58 11.73 -0.84
CA GLN A 150 -2.44 12.27 -2.19
C GLN A 150 -0.98 12.38 -2.61
N THR A 151 -0.14 13.00 -1.78
CA THR A 151 1.29 13.16 -2.08
C THR A 151 2.02 11.84 -2.13
N LYS A 152 1.71 10.92 -1.21
CA LYS A 152 2.29 9.59 -1.19
C LYS A 152 1.96 8.81 -2.47
N VAL A 153 0.71 8.80 -2.90
CA VAL A 153 0.32 8.13 -4.16
C VAL A 153 1.03 8.74 -5.37
N SER A 154 1.19 10.06 -5.40
CA SER A 154 1.88 10.76 -6.50
C SER A 154 3.38 10.43 -6.53
N SER A 155 4.04 10.40 -5.38
CA SER A 155 5.46 10.03 -5.24
C SER A 155 5.71 8.55 -5.56
N ASP A 156 4.90 7.64 -5.01
CA ASP A 156 5.02 6.20 -5.30
C ASP A 156 4.77 5.93 -6.80
N PHE A 157 3.85 6.67 -7.44
CA PHE A 157 3.62 6.57 -8.88
C PHE A 157 4.82 7.09 -9.69
N GLN A 158 5.42 8.22 -9.32
CA GLN A 158 6.63 8.73 -9.98
C GLN A 158 7.75 7.68 -9.97
N ALA A 159 7.97 7.02 -8.84
CA ALA A 159 8.97 5.97 -8.72
C ALA A 159 8.64 4.76 -9.62
N ALA A 160 7.39 4.30 -9.63
CA ALA A 160 6.93 3.20 -10.48
C ALA A 160 7.05 3.52 -11.98
N LEU A 161 6.74 4.76 -12.37
CA LEU A 161 6.85 5.25 -13.73
C LEU A 161 8.31 5.31 -14.19
N GLN A 162 9.22 5.77 -13.33
CA GLN A 162 10.66 5.80 -13.61
C GLN A 162 11.24 4.39 -13.80
N GLU A 163 10.84 3.43 -12.95
CA GLU A 163 11.21 2.02 -13.12
C GLU A 163 10.73 1.49 -14.47
N PHE A 164 9.47 1.76 -14.84
CA PHE A 164 8.91 1.32 -16.11
C PHE A 164 9.63 1.93 -17.32
N GLN A 165 9.97 3.22 -17.29
CA GLN A 165 10.74 3.87 -18.36
C GLN A 165 12.13 3.23 -18.55
N SER A 166 12.81 2.90 -17.45
CA SER A 166 14.09 2.19 -17.50
C SER A 166 13.96 0.81 -18.14
N LEU A 167 12.89 0.08 -17.81
CA LEU A 167 12.59 -1.22 -18.40
C LEU A 167 12.28 -1.13 -19.89
N GLN A 168 11.48 -0.16 -20.33
CA GLN A 168 11.22 0.07 -21.75
C GLN A 168 12.49 0.37 -22.54
N ARG A 169 13.37 1.22 -22.01
CA ARG A 169 14.65 1.53 -22.65
C ARG A 169 15.53 0.27 -22.77
N THR A 170 15.59 -0.52 -21.70
CA THR A 170 16.34 -1.78 -21.71
C THR A 170 15.77 -2.78 -22.71
N ALA A 171 14.44 -2.88 -22.81
CA ALA A 171 13.76 -3.73 -23.78
C ALA A 171 14.10 -3.30 -25.21
N LEU A 172 13.99 -2.00 -25.50
CA LEU A 172 14.32 -1.42 -26.79
C LEU A 172 15.78 -1.68 -27.21
N GLU A 173 16.72 -1.47 -26.29
CA GLU A 173 18.15 -1.72 -26.54
C GLU A 173 18.41 -3.19 -26.87
N LYS A 174 17.76 -4.13 -26.15
CA LYS A 174 17.89 -5.57 -26.40
C LYS A 174 17.22 -6.04 -27.69
N GLU A 175 16.04 -5.51 -28.01
CA GLU A 175 15.36 -5.84 -29.26
C GLU A 175 16.14 -5.33 -30.47
N LYS A 176 16.64 -4.09 -30.42
CA LYS A 176 17.54 -3.54 -31.46
C LYS A 176 18.79 -4.39 -31.62
N ALA A 177 19.45 -4.76 -30.52
CA ALA A 177 20.63 -5.62 -30.57
C ALA A 177 20.31 -7.00 -31.18
N SER A 178 19.14 -7.56 -30.87
CA SER A 178 18.69 -8.83 -31.46
C SER A 178 18.38 -8.72 -32.95
N VAL A 179 17.78 -7.63 -33.42
CA VAL A 179 17.49 -7.41 -34.84
C VAL A 179 18.79 -7.23 -35.62
N THR A 180 19.72 -6.41 -35.11
CA THR A 180 21.03 -6.23 -35.74
C THR A 180 21.82 -7.54 -35.83
N ALA A 181 21.80 -8.36 -34.77
CA ALA A 181 22.44 -9.67 -34.78
C ALA A 181 21.78 -10.64 -35.79
N ALA A 182 20.45 -10.62 -35.92
CA ALA A 182 19.73 -11.43 -36.90
C ALA A 182 20.06 -11.01 -38.35
N ARG A 183 20.14 -9.70 -38.62
CA ARG A 183 20.55 -9.18 -39.93
C ARG A 183 22.00 -9.55 -40.28
N ALA A 184 22.93 -9.40 -39.34
CA ALA A 184 24.33 -9.76 -39.57
C ALA A 184 24.50 -11.27 -39.85
N ALA A 185 23.72 -12.14 -39.18
CA ALA A 185 23.72 -13.57 -39.47
C ALA A 185 23.19 -13.87 -40.88
N HIS A 186 22.10 -13.20 -41.29
CA HIS A 186 21.52 -13.33 -42.63
C HIS A 186 22.47 -12.82 -43.73
N GLU A 187 23.18 -11.71 -43.50
CA GLU A 187 24.20 -11.19 -44.44
C GLU A 187 25.40 -12.13 -44.56
N THR A 188 25.81 -12.78 -43.46
CA THR A 188 26.94 -13.74 -43.47
C THR A 188 26.58 -15.04 -44.22
N GLU A 189 25.32 -15.47 -44.20
CA GLU A 189 24.81 -16.53 -45.09
C GLU A 189 24.67 -16.07 -46.56
N SER A 190 24.64 -14.75 -46.80
CA SER A 190 24.36 -14.14 -48.11
C SER A 190 25.57 -13.47 -48.82
N GLY A 191 26.80 -13.46 -48.25
CA GLY A 191 28.07 -13.23 -48.99
C GLY A 191 29.19 -12.47 -48.24
N PRO A 192 30.42 -12.28 -48.80
CA PRO A 192 31.09 -12.93 -49.92
C PRO A 192 32.30 -13.81 -49.48
N SER A 193 32.64 -14.80 -50.31
CA SER A 193 33.89 -15.58 -50.18
C SER A 193 35.12 -14.71 -50.50
N ASP A 194 35.72 -14.07 -49.50
CA ASP A 194 37.01 -13.39 -49.68
C ASP A 194 38.18 -14.35 -49.40
N GLY A 195 38.68 -14.96 -50.49
CA GLY A 195 40.11 -15.03 -50.79
C GLY A 195 40.96 -16.17 -50.22
N GLN A 196 40.91 -17.36 -50.84
CA GLN A 196 42.13 -18.12 -51.17
C GLN A 196 41.87 -19.11 -52.33
N ASP A 197 42.40 -18.80 -53.51
CA ASP A 197 42.72 -19.69 -54.65
C ASP A 197 41.88 -20.97 -54.82
N SER A 198 40.66 -20.87 -55.35
CA SER A 198 39.93 -22.05 -55.82
C SER A 198 39.09 -21.71 -57.06
N SER A 199 39.63 -22.10 -58.22
CA SER A 199 38.97 -22.40 -59.51
C SER A 199 37.61 -21.74 -59.80
N LEU A 200 37.58 -20.86 -60.82
CA LEU A 200 36.39 -20.17 -61.34
C LEU A 200 35.18 -21.09 -61.67
N GLU A 201 35.41 -22.39 -61.94
CA GLU A 201 34.34 -23.38 -62.16
C GLU A 201 33.61 -23.77 -60.86
N GLN A 202 34.30 -23.75 -59.71
CA GLN A 202 33.69 -24.06 -58.41
C GLN A 202 32.87 -22.89 -57.87
N GLN A 203 33.24 -21.65 -58.21
CA GLN A 203 32.47 -20.45 -57.87
C GLN A 203 31.11 -20.43 -58.58
N GLN A 204 31.03 -20.83 -59.85
CA GLN A 204 29.75 -20.87 -60.59
C GLN A 204 28.81 -21.98 -60.07
N GLN A 205 29.36 -23.11 -59.63
CA GLN A 205 28.58 -24.19 -59.00
C GLN A 205 28.14 -23.83 -57.57
N GLN A 206 28.97 -23.11 -56.82
CA GLN A 206 28.64 -22.62 -55.49
C GLN A 206 27.62 -21.46 -55.54
N GLN A 207 27.64 -20.64 -56.58
CA GLN A 207 26.62 -19.61 -56.82
C GLN A 207 25.24 -20.23 -57.13
N LEU A 208 25.21 -21.39 -57.81
CA LEU A 208 23.98 -22.15 -58.05
C LEU A 208 23.47 -22.85 -56.77
N LEU A 209 24.37 -23.24 -55.86
CA LEU A 209 24.06 -23.86 -54.57
C LEU A 209 23.64 -22.84 -53.49
N SER A 210 24.23 -21.64 -53.45
CA SER A 210 23.78 -20.54 -52.58
C SER A 210 22.44 -19.97 -53.02
N GLN A 211 22.09 -20.08 -54.30
CA GLN A 211 20.75 -19.75 -54.81
C GLN A 211 19.70 -20.81 -54.42
N MET A 212 20.12 -21.88 -53.74
CA MET A 212 19.29 -22.97 -53.21
C MET A 212 19.20 -22.96 -51.67
N ALA A 213 19.54 -21.85 -50.99
CA ALA A 213 18.90 -21.61 -49.71
C ALA A 213 17.39 -21.60 -49.99
N PRO A 214 16.57 -22.41 -49.28
CA PRO A 214 15.14 -22.46 -49.56
C PRO A 214 14.61 -21.04 -49.41
N GLN A 215 14.13 -20.46 -50.50
CA GLN A 215 13.64 -19.08 -50.54
C GLN A 215 12.58 -18.84 -49.44
N ASP A 216 11.82 -19.89 -49.11
CA ASP A 216 10.89 -19.95 -47.98
C ASP A 216 11.52 -19.65 -46.60
N GLU A 217 12.78 -20.04 -46.36
CA GLU A 217 13.47 -19.80 -45.07
C GLU A 217 13.98 -18.38 -44.96
N VAL A 218 14.49 -17.81 -46.06
CA VAL A 218 14.86 -16.40 -46.15
C VAL A 218 13.63 -15.51 -45.94
N ASP A 219 12.53 -15.80 -46.65
CA ASP A 219 11.27 -15.07 -46.52
C ASP A 219 10.70 -15.15 -45.08
N PHE A 220 10.85 -16.31 -44.42
CA PHE A 220 10.45 -16.48 -43.02
C PHE A 220 11.31 -15.66 -42.05
N GLN A 221 12.64 -15.62 -42.24
CA GLN A 221 13.53 -14.82 -41.40
C GLN A 221 13.31 -13.31 -41.61
N GLU A 222 13.10 -12.87 -42.85
CA GLU A 222 12.77 -11.49 -43.21
C GLU A 222 11.45 -11.06 -42.54
N ALA A 223 10.41 -11.90 -42.61
CA ALA A 223 9.13 -11.65 -41.95
C ALA A 223 9.28 -11.48 -40.42
N LEU A 224 10.09 -12.32 -39.78
CA LEU A 224 10.40 -12.21 -38.35
C LEU A 224 11.18 -10.94 -38.00
N ILE A 225 12.03 -10.45 -38.91
CA ILE A 225 12.75 -9.18 -38.72
C ILE A 225 11.78 -8.00 -38.84
N ILE A 226 10.87 -8.03 -39.82
CA ILE A 226 9.86 -6.98 -40.01
C ILE A 226 8.94 -6.87 -38.81
N GLU A 227 8.43 -8.00 -38.28
CA GLU A 227 7.60 -8.03 -37.06
C GLU A 227 8.33 -7.36 -35.89
N ARG A 228 9.62 -7.64 -35.71
CA ARG A 228 10.43 -7.03 -34.65
C ARG A 228 10.65 -5.54 -34.84
N GLU A 229 10.80 -5.07 -36.08
CA GLU A 229 10.93 -3.64 -36.36
C GLU A 229 9.64 -2.87 -36.04
N GLU A 230 8.49 -3.50 -36.26
CA GLU A 230 7.20 -2.93 -35.84
C GLU A 230 7.09 -2.86 -34.31
N GLU A 231 7.49 -3.93 -33.60
CA GLU A 231 7.55 -3.94 -32.12
C GLU A 231 8.43 -2.80 -31.59
N ILE A 232 9.64 -2.64 -32.16
CA ILE A 232 10.57 -1.57 -31.81
C ILE A 232 9.93 -0.19 -31.98
N ARG A 233 9.25 0.06 -33.11
CA ARG A 233 8.57 1.35 -33.36
C ARG A 233 7.46 1.62 -32.33
N ASN A 234 6.68 0.61 -31.94
CA ASN A 234 5.65 0.77 -30.92
C ASN A 234 6.27 1.10 -29.54
N ILE A 235 7.38 0.47 -29.19
CA ILE A 235 8.10 0.79 -27.94
C ILE A 235 8.64 2.23 -27.98
N GLU A 236 9.25 2.65 -29.10
CA GLU A 236 9.77 4.01 -29.27
C GLU A 236 8.68 5.07 -29.13
N GLN A 237 7.50 4.86 -29.74
CA GLN A 237 6.37 5.75 -29.57
C GLN A 237 5.91 5.79 -28.10
N GLY A 238 5.85 4.63 -27.44
CA GLY A 238 5.49 4.53 -26.03
C GLY A 238 6.41 5.31 -25.08
N VAL A 239 7.71 5.36 -25.37
CA VAL A 239 8.68 6.15 -24.58
C VAL A 239 8.39 7.65 -24.67
N GLY A 240 8.01 8.13 -25.86
CA GLY A 240 7.66 9.54 -26.10
C GLY A 240 6.46 9.99 -25.27
N ASP A 241 5.37 9.20 -25.30
CA ASP A 241 4.14 9.50 -24.57
C ASP A 241 4.35 9.57 -23.06
N LEU A 242 5.15 8.65 -22.51
CA LEU A 242 5.40 8.60 -21.06
C LEU A 242 6.34 9.69 -20.57
N ASN A 243 7.19 10.27 -21.43
CA ASN A 243 8.02 11.41 -21.05
C ASN A 243 7.17 12.66 -20.74
N VAL A 244 6.05 12.86 -21.45
CA VAL A 244 5.09 13.93 -21.12
C VAL A 244 4.47 13.68 -19.76
N LEU A 245 4.00 12.45 -19.52
CA LEU A 245 3.40 12.07 -18.26
C LEU A 245 4.39 12.21 -17.09
N PHE A 246 5.63 11.79 -17.29
CA PHE A 246 6.68 11.89 -16.27
C PHE A 246 6.94 13.33 -15.83
N ARG A 247 7.04 14.27 -16.77
CA ARG A 247 7.21 15.70 -16.45
C ARG A 247 6.01 16.25 -15.68
N GLN A 248 4.79 15.87 -16.08
CA GLN A 248 3.58 16.28 -15.37
C GLN A 248 3.55 15.76 -13.94
N VAL A 249 3.91 14.49 -13.72
CA VAL A 249 3.93 13.88 -12.39
C VAL A 249 5.06 14.46 -11.53
N ALA A 250 6.25 14.67 -12.10
CA ALA A 250 7.37 15.28 -11.39
C ALA A 250 7.02 16.68 -10.88
N GLN A 251 6.39 17.50 -11.72
CA GLN A 251 5.90 18.82 -11.31
C GLN A 251 4.90 18.72 -10.14
N ILE A 252 3.94 17.80 -10.23
CA ILE A 252 2.95 17.56 -9.18
C ILE A 252 3.62 17.21 -7.85
N VAL A 253 4.64 16.34 -7.87
CA VAL A 253 5.34 15.91 -6.64
C VAL A 253 6.22 17.01 -6.05
N ASP A 254 6.94 17.77 -6.88
CA ASP A 254 7.79 18.88 -6.44
C ASP A 254 6.97 19.98 -5.74
N GLU A 255 5.77 20.28 -6.25
CA GLU A 255 4.85 21.27 -5.66
C GLU A 255 4.32 20.84 -4.26
N GLN A 256 4.43 19.56 -3.89
CA GLN A 256 3.87 19.00 -2.65
C GLN A 256 4.89 18.76 -1.52
N GLU A 257 6.20 18.93 -1.76
CA GLU A 257 7.27 18.52 -0.82
C GLU A 257 7.26 19.30 0.52
N VAL A 258 6.67 20.50 0.56
CA VAL A 258 6.62 21.34 1.79
C VAL A 258 5.61 20.82 2.83
N GLY A 259 4.60 20.02 2.43
CA GLY A 259 3.52 19.57 3.31
C GLY A 259 3.77 18.25 4.06
N ILE A 260 4.69 17.40 3.59
CA ILE A 260 4.90 16.04 4.13
C ILE A 260 5.59 16.07 5.51
N ARG A 261 6.50 17.02 5.75
CA ARG A 261 7.30 17.09 7.00
C ARG A 261 6.42 17.18 8.25
N THR A 262 5.30 17.91 8.18
CA THR A 262 4.40 18.10 9.32
C THR A 262 3.68 16.81 9.75
N ILE A 263 3.68 15.73 8.95
CA ILE A 263 2.92 14.50 9.26
C ILE A 263 3.80 13.40 9.86
N ALA A 264 5.10 13.37 9.55
CA ALA A 264 6.06 12.62 10.37
C ALA A 264 5.95 13.09 11.84
N ASP A 265 5.90 14.40 12.05
CA ASP A 265 5.70 15.01 13.36
C ASP A 265 4.37 14.61 14.00
N ASN A 266 3.27 14.50 13.23
CA ASN A 266 1.97 14.10 13.77
C ASN A 266 1.89 12.60 14.11
N VAL A 267 2.53 11.71 13.35
CA VAL A 267 2.57 10.27 13.64
C VAL A 267 3.43 9.99 14.88
N GLU A 268 4.56 10.70 15.01
CA GLU A 268 5.38 10.67 16.22
C GLU A 268 4.58 11.16 17.44
N ASN A 269 3.86 12.28 17.30
CA ASN A 269 2.97 12.78 18.35
C ASN A 269 1.83 11.80 18.71
N VAL A 270 1.21 11.12 17.74
CA VAL A 270 0.14 10.12 18.01
C VAL A 270 0.71 8.88 18.71
N HIS A 271 1.91 8.44 18.32
CA HIS A 271 2.62 7.35 18.99
C HIS A 271 2.93 7.71 20.44
N ASP A 272 3.46 8.90 20.69
CA ASP A 272 3.80 9.37 22.03
C ASP A 272 2.56 9.60 22.90
N ASN A 273 1.49 10.19 22.35
CA ASN A 273 0.20 10.35 23.03
C ASN A 273 -0.42 9.01 23.41
N THR A 274 -0.34 7.99 22.54
CA THR A 274 -0.86 6.64 22.83
C THR A 274 -0.06 5.97 23.94
N ARG A 275 1.27 6.13 23.93
CA ARG A 275 2.15 5.62 24.98
C ARG A 275 1.85 6.30 26.32
N GLN A 276 1.62 7.61 26.33
CA GLN A 276 1.26 8.35 27.53
C GLN A 276 -0.13 7.94 28.05
N ALA A 277 -1.10 7.69 27.16
CA ALA A 277 -2.41 7.16 27.53
C ALA A 277 -2.35 5.75 28.14
N ASP A 278 -1.48 4.85 27.66
CA ASP A 278 -1.26 3.53 28.30
C ASP A 278 -0.68 3.69 29.72
N VAL A 279 0.21 4.65 29.95
CA VAL A 279 0.78 4.92 31.28
C VAL A 279 -0.30 5.47 32.23
N GLU A 280 -1.06 6.47 31.80
CA GLU A 280 -2.15 7.10 32.58
C GLU A 280 -3.24 6.09 32.94
N THR A 281 -3.66 5.24 31.99
CA THR A 281 -4.68 4.21 32.24
C THR A 281 -4.18 3.12 33.19
N ARG A 282 -2.91 2.71 33.09
CA ARG A 282 -2.29 1.82 34.08
C ARG A 282 -2.21 2.45 35.46
N GLN A 283 -1.84 3.72 35.55
CA GLN A 283 -1.77 4.43 36.81
C GLN A 283 -3.16 4.58 37.44
N ALA A 284 -4.18 4.93 36.64
CA ALA A 284 -5.58 4.97 37.08
C ALA A 284 -6.07 3.61 37.59
N ALA A 285 -5.73 2.50 36.91
CA ALA A 285 -6.07 1.15 37.37
C ALA A 285 -5.40 0.82 38.72
N ARG A 286 -4.15 1.25 38.95
CA ARG A 286 -3.48 1.08 40.25
C ARG A 286 -4.15 1.90 41.35
N TYR A 287 -4.51 3.17 41.07
CA TYR A 287 -5.24 4.01 42.02
C TYR A 287 -6.62 3.43 42.36
N GLN A 288 -7.38 2.95 41.37
CA GLN A 288 -8.68 2.30 41.62
C GLN A 288 -8.53 1.04 42.50
N LYS A 289 -7.51 0.21 42.27
CA LYS A 289 -7.25 -0.98 43.10
C LYS A 289 -6.94 -0.61 44.54
N ALA A 290 -6.11 0.40 44.75
CA ALA A 290 -5.77 0.90 46.09
C ALA A 290 -6.98 1.54 46.79
N ALA A 291 -7.77 2.33 46.06
CA ALA A 291 -9.00 2.94 46.56
C ALA A 291 -10.04 1.90 46.96
N ARG A 292 -10.20 0.82 46.17
CA ARG A 292 -11.12 -0.28 46.48
C ARG A 292 -10.77 -0.97 47.80
N ASN A 293 -9.49 -1.21 48.05
CA ASN A 293 -9.03 -1.79 49.33
C ASN A 293 -9.35 -0.87 50.52
N LYS A 294 -9.13 0.45 50.37
CA LYS A 294 -9.47 1.42 51.41
C LYS A 294 -10.98 1.53 51.64
N SER A 295 -11.77 1.51 50.56
CA SER A 295 -13.24 1.54 50.64
C SER A 295 -13.82 0.29 51.31
N CYS A 296 -13.24 -0.88 51.06
CA CYS A 296 -13.64 -2.13 51.71
C CYS A 296 -13.40 -2.09 53.24
N CYS A 297 -12.23 -1.56 53.65
CA CYS A 297 -11.93 -1.37 55.07
C CYS A 297 -12.91 -0.40 55.74
N LEU A 298 -13.22 0.73 55.11
CA LEU A 298 -14.23 1.68 55.62
C LEU A 298 -15.62 1.04 55.74
N LEU A 299 -16.04 0.25 54.75
CA LEU A 299 -17.34 -0.45 54.79
C LEU A 299 -17.40 -1.49 55.92
N LEU A 300 -16.31 -2.22 56.19
CA LEU A 300 -16.26 -3.15 57.31
C LEU A 300 -16.39 -2.44 58.67
N ILE A 301 -15.66 -1.33 58.86
CA ILE A 301 -15.75 -0.54 60.10
C ILE A 301 -17.18 -0.03 60.31
N LEU A 302 -17.81 0.52 59.27
CA LEU A 302 -19.19 0.99 59.33
C LEU A 302 -20.16 -0.16 59.65
N GLY A 303 -19.96 -1.34 59.05
CA GLY A 303 -20.74 -2.53 59.36
C GLY A 303 -20.66 -2.93 60.82
N VAL A 304 -19.46 -2.95 61.42
CA VAL A 304 -19.27 -3.27 62.84
C VAL A 304 -20.01 -2.26 63.73
N ILE A 305 -19.88 -0.95 63.46
CA ILE A 305 -20.57 0.10 64.22
C ILE A 305 -22.09 -0.13 64.17
N LEU A 306 -22.66 -0.39 62.99
CA LEU A 306 -24.08 -0.67 62.85
C LEU A 306 -24.52 -1.91 63.64
N THR A 307 -23.74 -2.99 63.63
CA THR A 307 -24.07 -4.20 64.41
C THR A 307 -24.11 -3.94 65.91
N ILE A 308 -23.18 -3.13 66.44
CA ILE A 308 -23.15 -2.77 67.87
C ILE A 308 -24.39 -1.95 68.24
N VAL A 309 -24.74 -0.96 67.42
CA VAL A 309 -25.93 -0.12 67.63
C VAL A 309 -27.20 -0.96 67.64
N ILE A 310 -27.35 -1.90 66.68
CA ILE A 310 -28.51 -2.79 66.61
C ILE A 310 -28.58 -3.69 67.85
N LEU A 311 -27.46 -4.29 68.27
CA LEU A 311 -27.43 -5.14 69.47
C LEU A 311 -27.77 -4.34 70.73
N ALA A 312 -27.29 -3.11 70.86
CA ALA A 312 -27.63 -2.24 71.98
C ALA A 312 -29.12 -1.90 72.03
N ILE A 313 -29.79 -1.76 70.89
CA ILE A 313 -31.24 -1.50 70.82
C ILE A 313 -32.07 -2.76 71.11
N VAL A 314 -31.57 -3.95 70.77
CA VAL A 314 -32.32 -5.21 70.88
C VAL A 314 -32.12 -5.89 72.25
N LEU A 315 -30.93 -5.78 72.84
CA LEU A 315 -30.56 -6.42 74.11
C LEU A 315 -30.55 -5.48 75.31
N GLY A 316 -30.53 -4.16 75.06
CA GLY A 316 -30.72 -3.12 76.09
C GLY A 316 -32.17 -2.70 76.16
#